data_AF-A0A453A437-F1
#
_entry.id   AF-A0A453A437-F1
#
_cell.length_a   1.000
_cell.length_b   1.000
_cell.length_c   1.000
_cell.angle_alpha   90.00
_cell.angle_beta   90.00
_cell.angle_gamma   90.00
#
_symmetry.space_group_name_H-M   'P 1'
#
loop_
_entity.id
_entity.type
_entity.pdbx_description
1 polymer ?
#
loop_
_entity_poly.entity_id
_entity_poly.type
_entity_poly.pdbx_seq_one_letter_code
_entity_poly.pdbx_strand_id
1 'polypeptide(L)'
;LDLWFNGSTENLATIFPALFSHTLRPAATVARVLGYPALNLDLAPRLTHDAEHELGNLRDMLASVSMNLQVMDKRTGRFDGKPMTCKSAYKVVWINKPIDPFATTIWKNYAPNKCRIFLWLAHKNRLFTNERRFK
;
A
#
# COMPACT_ATOMS: atom_id res chain seq x y z
N LEU A 1 2.29 -0.54 1.50
CA LEU A 1 2.94 -1.85 1.24
C LEU A 1 2.77 -2.75 2.46
N ASP A 2 2.71 -4.06 2.24
CA ASP A 2 2.54 -5.06 3.31
C ASP A 2 3.85 -5.20 4.13
N LEU A 3 3.76 -5.20 5.47
CA LEU A 3 4.87 -5.61 6.34
C LEU A 3 4.74 -7.10 6.51
N TRP A 4 5.69 -7.82 5.98
CA TRP A 4 5.63 -9.27 6.01
C TRP A 4 6.38 -9.84 7.21
N PHE A 5 7.47 -9.20 7.64
CA PHE A 5 8.27 -9.66 8.77
C PHE A 5 7.83 -8.99 10.08
N ASN A 6 7.51 -9.82 11.09
CA ASN A 6 7.07 -9.34 12.40
C ASN A 6 8.20 -8.57 13.08
N GLY A 7 7.94 -7.34 13.51
CA GLY A 7 8.95 -6.44 14.10
C GLY A 7 9.65 -5.50 13.12
N SER A 8 9.45 -5.65 11.80
CA SER A 8 9.91 -4.65 10.83
C SER A 8 8.90 -3.51 10.70
N THR A 9 9.38 -2.26 10.70
CA THR A 9 8.57 -1.07 10.38
C THR A 9 8.51 -0.79 8.88
N GLU A 10 9.40 -1.43 8.12
CA GLU A 10 9.64 -1.22 6.70
C GLU A 10 9.28 -2.44 5.86
N ASN A 11 8.96 -2.21 4.59
CA ASN A 11 8.64 -3.29 3.67
C ASN A 11 9.94 -3.88 3.09
N LEU A 12 9.87 -5.11 2.57
CA LEU A 12 11.05 -5.81 2.03
C LEU A 12 11.75 -5.04 0.89
N ALA A 13 11.01 -4.28 0.07
CA ALA A 13 11.60 -3.48 -1.01
C ALA A 13 12.41 -2.28 -0.49
N THR A 14 12.06 -1.76 0.69
CA THR A 14 12.82 -0.70 1.38
C THR A 14 14.04 -1.27 2.11
N ILE A 15 13.92 -2.47 2.68
CA ILE A 15 15.00 -3.15 3.39
C ILE A 15 16.07 -3.68 2.41
N PHE A 16 15.66 -4.16 1.24
CA PHE A 16 16.54 -4.77 0.22
C PHE A 16 16.42 -4.04 -1.13
N PRO A 17 16.86 -2.78 -1.22
CA PRO A 17 16.69 -1.97 -2.43
C PRO A 17 17.53 -2.47 -3.61
N ALA A 18 18.74 -2.99 -3.38
CA ALA A 18 19.60 -3.48 -4.45
C ALA A 18 18.99 -4.73 -5.10
N LEU A 19 18.53 -5.68 -4.28
CA LEU A 19 17.82 -6.87 -4.73
C LEU A 19 16.50 -6.52 -5.41
N PHE A 20 15.72 -5.59 -4.84
CA PHE A 20 14.44 -5.17 -5.42
C PHE A 20 14.60 -4.61 -6.84
N SER A 21 15.66 -3.84 -7.09
CA SER A 21 15.95 -3.31 -8.43
C SER A 21 16.22 -4.39 -9.48
N HIS A 22 16.56 -5.61 -9.06
CA HIS A 22 16.83 -6.77 -9.91
C HIS A 22 15.64 -7.74 -10.01
N THR A 23 14.50 -7.43 -9.35
CA THR A 23 13.30 -8.27 -9.43
C THR A 23 12.57 -8.05 -10.73
N LEU A 24 12.30 -9.13 -11.48
CA LEU A 24 11.49 -9.10 -12.70
C LEU A 24 9.99 -9.11 -12.37
N ARG A 25 9.64 -9.59 -11.16
CA ARG A 25 8.26 -9.70 -10.69
C ARG A 25 8.08 -9.13 -9.28
N PRO A 26 8.04 -7.79 -9.12
CA PRO A 26 7.94 -7.14 -7.81
C PRO A 26 6.63 -7.41 -7.06
N ALA A 27 5.58 -7.88 -7.75
CA ALA A 27 4.28 -8.21 -7.17
C ALA A 27 4.07 -9.73 -6.95
N ALA A 28 5.15 -10.51 -6.84
CA ALA A 28 5.05 -11.95 -6.56
C ALA A 28 4.45 -12.20 -5.16
N THR A 29 3.61 -13.22 -5.03
CA THR A 29 3.05 -13.62 -3.73
C THR A 29 4.05 -14.47 -2.98
N VAL A 30 4.07 -14.35 -1.65
CA VAL A 30 4.94 -15.16 -0.78
C VAL A 30 4.69 -16.65 -0.98
N ALA A 31 3.42 -17.06 -1.09
CA ALA A 31 3.06 -18.46 -1.35
C ALA A 31 3.64 -19.01 -2.66
N ARG A 32 3.76 -18.17 -3.71
CA ARG A 32 4.43 -18.54 -4.97
C ARG A 32 5.93 -18.64 -4.77
N VAL A 33 6.51 -17.62 -4.13
CA VAL A 33 7.96 -17.47 -3.96
C VAL A 33 8.54 -18.58 -3.10
N LEU A 34 7.86 -18.93 -2.00
CA LEU A 34 8.19 -20.04 -1.11
C LEU A 34 7.61 -21.38 -1.58
N GLY A 35 6.95 -21.41 -2.74
CA GLY A 35 6.44 -22.63 -3.34
C GLY A 35 7.56 -23.64 -3.60
N TYR A 36 7.29 -24.92 -3.31
CA TYR A 36 8.24 -26.02 -3.48
C TYR A 36 8.77 -26.11 -4.93
N PRO A 37 10.04 -26.50 -5.20
CA PRO A 37 11.09 -26.93 -4.26
C PRO A 37 12.18 -25.88 -3.95
N ALA A 38 12.15 -24.68 -4.55
CA ALA A 38 13.17 -23.65 -4.31
C ALA A 38 12.58 -22.24 -4.38
N LEU A 39 13.20 -21.30 -3.66
CA LEU A 39 12.80 -19.90 -3.60
C LEU A 39 12.78 -19.27 -5.00
N ASN A 40 11.58 -19.00 -5.54
CA ASN A 40 11.42 -18.44 -6.88
C ASN A 40 11.09 -16.95 -6.84
N LEU A 41 12.14 -16.12 -6.87
CA LEU A 41 12.05 -14.65 -6.82
C LEU A 41 12.01 -13.97 -8.20
N ASP A 42 12.07 -14.72 -9.31
CA ASP A 42 12.14 -14.18 -10.68
C ASP A 42 13.17 -13.02 -10.79
N LEU A 43 14.45 -13.30 -10.57
CA LEU A 43 15.52 -12.28 -10.58
C LEU A 43 16.16 -12.15 -11.97
N ALA A 44 16.71 -10.97 -12.25
CA ALA A 44 17.55 -10.75 -13.43
C ALA A 44 18.78 -11.68 -13.39
N PRO A 45 19.28 -12.14 -14.55
CA PRO A 45 20.34 -13.16 -14.63
C PRO A 45 21.71 -12.71 -14.11
N ARG A 46 21.94 -11.41 -13.94
CA ARG A 46 23.18 -10.85 -13.38
C ARG A 46 22.82 -9.99 -12.19
N LEU A 47 23.19 -10.43 -11.00
CA LEU A 47 23.06 -9.66 -9.77
C LEU A 47 24.33 -8.83 -9.55
N THR A 48 24.17 -7.63 -8.99
CA THR A 48 25.30 -6.90 -8.42
C THR A 48 25.72 -7.56 -7.10
N HIS A 49 26.96 -7.30 -6.66
CA HIS A 49 27.47 -7.82 -5.39
C HIS A 49 26.55 -7.49 -4.20
N ASP A 50 26.06 -6.25 -4.13
CA ASP A 50 25.13 -5.83 -3.08
C ASP A 50 23.80 -6.60 -3.15
N ALA A 51 23.27 -6.86 -4.36
CA ALA A 51 22.05 -7.62 -4.53
C ALA A 51 22.23 -9.11 -4.15
N GLU A 52 23.41 -9.69 -4.39
CA GLU A 52 23.73 -11.05 -3.94
C GLU A 52 23.80 -11.14 -2.41
N HIS A 53 24.41 -10.14 -1.76
CA HIS A 53 24.47 -10.06 -0.31
C HIS A 53 23.06 -9.90 0.30
N GLU A 54 22.24 -9.00 -0.25
CA GLU A 54 20.84 -8.83 0.16
C GLU A 54 20.01 -10.10 -0.07
N LEU A 55 20.26 -10.85 -1.15
CA LEU A 55 19.61 -12.14 -1.41
C LEU A 55 19.95 -13.19 -0.34
N GLY A 56 21.20 -13.22 0.14
CA GLY A 56 21.61 -14.05 1.27
C GLY A 56 20.81 -13.73 2.53
N ASN A 57 20.77 -12.45 2.91
CA ASN A 57 20.01 -11.99 4.08
C ASN A 57 18.51 -12.30 3.98
N LEU A 58 17.93 -12.13 2.79
CA LEU A 58 16.53 -12.48 2.55
C LEU A 58 16.30 -13.99 2.69
N ARG A 59 17.20 -14.84 2.18
CA ARG A 59 17.09 -16.30 2.33
C ARG A 59 17.12 -16.73 3.80
N ASP A 60 18.04 -16.19 4.59
CA ASP A 60 18.13 -16.50 6.02
C ASP A 60 16.87 -16.05 6.77
N MET A 61 16.35 -14.87 6.43
CA MET A 61 15.08 -14.38 6.97
C MET A 61 13.90 -15.31 6.60
N LEU A 62 13.83 -15.72 5.34
CA LEU A 62 12.76 -16.60 4.85
C LEU A 62 12.84 -18.02 5.43
N ALA A 63 14.04 -18.51 5.76
CA ALA A 63 14.23 -19.82 6.39
C ALA A 63 13.57 -19.91 7.78
N SER A 64 13.41 -18.78 8.48
CA SER A 64 12.71 -18.73 9.77
C SER A 64 11.18 -18.79 9.66
N VAL A 65 10.62 -18.69 8.44
CA VAL A 65 9.18 -18.58 8.23
C VAL A 65 8.58 -19.93 7.87
N SER A 66 7.63 -20.39 8.68
CA SER A 66 6.83 -21.59 8.42
C SER A 66 5.49 -21.24 7.79
N MET A 67 5.21 -21.79 6.60
CA MET A 67 3.91 -21.63 5.94
C MET A 67 2.91 -22.67 6.43
N ASN A 68 1.70 -22.23 6.77
CA ASN A 68 0.58 -23.13 7.05
C ASN A 68 -0.42 -23.12 5.89
N LEU A 69 -0.31 -24.13 5.02
CA LEU A 69 -1.16 -24.26 3.82
C LEU A 69 -2.63 -24.57 4.12
N GLN A 70 -2.96 -24.96 5.36
CA GLN A 70 -4.33 -25.29 5.77
C GLN A 70 -5.13 -24.07 6.23
N VAL A 71 -4.45 -22.93 6.45
CA VAL A 71 -5.08 -21.69 6.92
C VAL A 71 -5.14 -20.71 5.76
N MET A 72 -6.34 -20.19 5.49
CA MET A 72 -6.49 -19.11 4.51
C MET A 72 -5.74 -17.85 4.96
N ASP A 73 -5.07 -17.20 4.00
CA ASP A 73 -4.41 -15.92 4.21
C ASP A 73 -5.41 -14.86 4.72
N LYS A 74 -5.01 -14.14 5.77
CA LYS A 74 -5.76 -13.01 6.32
C LYS A 74 -4.95 -11.73 6.18
N ARG A 75 -5.57 -10.71 5.58
CA ARG A 75 -5.01 -9.35 5.51
C ARG A 75 -5.59 -8.51 6.63
N THR A 76 -4.74 -8.04 7.53
CA THR A 76 -5.12 -7.15 8.64
C THR A 76 -4.54 -5.75 8.44
N GLY A 77 -5.30 -4.74 8.84
CA GLY A 77 -4.87 -3.35 8.84
C GLY A 77 -3.87 -3.10 9.97
N ARG A 78 -2.85 -2.27 9.71
CA ARG A 78 -1.79 -1.97 10.68
C ARG A 78 -2.28 -1.20 11.92
N PHE A 79 -3.26 -0.32 11.74
CA PHE A 79 -3.67 0.62 12.80
C PHE A 79 -4.64 0.02 13.82
N ASP A 80 -5.46 -0.94 13.40
CA ASP A 80 -6.52 -1.50 14.21
C ASP A 80 -6.40 -3.02 14.40
N GLY A 81 -5.47 -3.68 13.70
CA GLY A 81 -5.30 -5.14 13.71
C GLY A 81 -6.53 -5.88 13.15
N LYS A 82 -7.48 -5.16 12.55
CA LYS A 82 -8.74 -5.71 12.05
C LYS A 82 -8.59 -6.14 10.60
N PRO A 83 -9.45 -7.03 10.09
CA PRO A 83 -9.50 -7.34 8.67
C PRO A 83 -9.56 -6.07 7.82
N MET A 84 -8.73 -6.00 6.79
CA MET A 84 -8.70 -4.81 5.93
C MET A 84 -10.02 -4.70 5.15
N THR A 85 -10.66 -3.55 5.24
CA THR A 85 -11.90 -3.24 4.51
C THR A 85 -11.65 -2.02 3.62
N CYS A 86 -12.50 -1.81 2.60
CA CYS A 86 -12.43 -0.58 1.79
C CYS A 86 -12.52 0.68 2.66
N LYS A 87 -13.31 0.64 3.75
CA LYS A 87 -13.44 1.74 4.71
C LYS A 87 -12.14 2.01 5.48
N SER A 88 -11.47 0.97 5.98
CA SER A 88 -10.20 1.15 6.70
C SER A 88 -9.09 1.60 5.75
N ALA A 89 -8.99 1.01 4.56
CA ALA A 89 -8.06 1.44 3.52
C ALA A 89 -8.25 2.92 3.15
N TYR A 90 -9.50 3.35 2.93
CA TYR A 90 -9.82 4.75 2.64
C TYR A 90 -9.36 5.66 3.78
N LYS A 91 -9.68 5.34 5.04
CA LYS A 91 -9.25 6.15 6.19
C LYS A 91 -7.73 6.33 6.25
N VAL A 92 -6.96 5.29 5.97
CA VAL A 92 -5.49 5.34 5.97
C VAL A 92 -4.96 6.35 4.94
N VAL A 93 -5.56 6.41 3.74
CA VAL A 93 -5.16 7.38 2.71
C VAL A 93 -5.32 8.83 3.20
N TRP A 94 -6.29 9.09 4.08
CA TRP A 94 -6.61 10.43 4.56
C TRP A 94 -6.09 10.73 5.98
N ILE A 95 -5.38 9.81 6.64
CA ILE A 95 -5.00 9.94 8.07
C ILE A 95 -4.11 11.17 8.34
N ASN A 96 -3.19 11.48 7.43
CA ASN A 96 -2.27 12.61 7.53
C ASN A 96 -2.74 13.83 6.75
N LYS A 97 -3.96 13.81 6.20
CA LYS A 97 -4.52 14.95 5.47
C LYS A 97 -5.27 15.83 6.46
N PRO A 98 -5.05 17.16 6.43
CA PRO A 98 -5.80 18.06 7.28
C PRO A 98 -7.28 17.97 6.94
N ILE A 99 -8.12 17.97 7.99
CA ILE A 99 -9.55 18.10 7.82
C ILE A 99 -9.82 19.53 7.32
N ASP A 100 -10.55 19.65 6.22
CA ASP A 100 -10.90 20.96 5.68
C ASP A 100 -11.82 21.71 6.67
N PRO A 101 -11.45 22.94 7.10
CA PRO A 101 -12.23 23.69 8.08
C PRO A 101 -13.69 23.93 7.65
N PHE A 102 -13.94 24.08 6.36
CA PHE A 102 -15.27 24.34 5.81
C PHE A 102 -16.08 23.07 5.57
N ALA A 103 -15.46 21.88 5.66
CA ALA A 103 -16.18 20.62 5.45
C ALA A 103 -17.39 20.50 6.38
N THR A 104 -17.23 20.83 7.67
CA THR A 104 -18.32 20.74 8.63
C THR A 104 -19.47 21.67 8.25
N THR A 105 -19.18 22.93 7.93
CA THR A 105 -20.20 23.93 7.56
C THR A 105 -20.90 23.60 6.24
N ILE A 106 -20.17 23.09 5.25
CA ILE A 106 -20.71 22.72 3.93
C ILE A 106 -21.56 21.45 4.02
N TRP A 107 -21.16 20.45 4.81
CA TRP A 107 -21.86 19.17 4.86
C TRP A 107 -22.94 19.10 5.94
N LYS A 108 -22.80 19.84 7.05
CA LYS A 108 -23.78 19.94 8.15
C LYS A 108 -24.66 21.19 8.03
N ASN A 109 -25.38 21.32 6.92
CA ASN A 109 -26.43 22.32 6.76
C ASN A 109 -27.71 21.69 6.21
N TYR A 110 -28.81 22.44 6.22
CA TYR A 110 -30.12 21.99 5.77
C TYR A 110 -30.29 21.99 4.24
N ALA A 111 -29.26 22.35 3.47
CA ALA A 111 -29.38 22.44 2.03
C ALA A 111 -29.51 21.04 1.37
N PRO A 112 -30.19 20.94 0.22
CA PRO A 112 -30.24 19.72 -0.56
C PRO A 112 -28.84 19.21 -0.94
N ASN A 113 -28.68 17.91 -1.16
CA ASN A 113 -27.40 17.29 -1.53
C ASN A 113 -26.75 17.95 -2.76
N LYS A 114 -27.55 18.33 -3.77
CA LYS A 114 -27.06 19.02 -4.96
C LYS A 114 -26.36 20.33 -4.61
N CYS A 115 -26.94 21.11 -3.70
CA CYS A 115 -26.37 22.37 -3.22
C CYS A 115 -25.10 22.14 -2.39
N ARG A 116 -25.07 21.12 -1.52
CA ARG A 116 -23.87 20.78 -0.73
C ARG A 116 -22.70 20.34 -1.61
N ILE A 117 -22.97 19.50 -2.62
CA ILE A 117 -21.95 19.10 -3.61
C ILE A 117 -21.45 20.32 -4.39
N PHE A 118 -22.35 21.20 -4.84
CA PHE A 118 -21.97 22.44 -5.53
C PHE A 118 -21.07 23.31 -4.65
N LEU A 119 -21.46 23.57 -3.40
CA LEU A 119 -20.66 24.35 -2.44
C LEU A 119 -19.29 23.70 -2.18
N TRP A 120 -19.23 22.38 -2.04
CA TRP A 120 -17.98 21.65 -1.87
C TRP A 120 -17.06 21.79 -3.08
N LEU A 121 -17.60 21.65 -4.29
CA LEU A 121 -16.85 21.84 -5.53
C LEU A 121 -16.41 23.30 -5.72
N ALA A 122 -17.25 24.26 -5.35
CA ALA A 122 -16.92 25.68 -5.37
C ALA A 122 -15.72 25.97 -4.47
N HIS A 123 -15.80 25.55 -3.19
CA HIS A 123 -14.75 25.70 -2.19
C HIS A 123 -13.42 25.05 -2.62
N LYS A 124 -13.49 23.87 -3.25
CA LYS A 124 -12.30 23.18 -3.76
C LYS A 124 -11.76 23.76 -5.07
N ASN A 125 -12.35 24.84 -5.60
CA ASN A 125 -12.08 25.34 -6.93
C ASN A 125 -12.12 24.14 -7.91
N ARG A 126 -13.28 23.52 -8.08
CA ARG A 126 -13.53 22.36 -8.97
C ARG A 126 -14.77 22.53 -9.85
N LEU A 127 -15.40 23.70 -9.81
CA LEU A 127 -16.47 24.05 -10.72
C LEU A 127 -15.92 24.29 -12.14
N PHE A 128 -16.71 23.93 -13.15
CA PHE A 128 -16.45 24.29 -14.53
C PHE A 128 -16.93 25.71 -14.78
N THR A 129 -16.04 26.69 -14.59
CA THR A 129 -16.27 28.10 -14.94
C THR A 129 -15.59 28.43 -16.27
N ASN A 130 -15.99 29.53 -16.92
CA ASN A 130 -15.40 29.95 -18.21
C ASN A 130 -13.87 30.08 -18.14
N GLU A 131 -13.32 30.51 -17.00
CA GLU A 131 -11.88 30.61 -16.75
C GLU A 131 -11.13 29.26 -16.87
N ARG A 132 -11.82 28.14 -16.68
CA ARG A 132 -11.25 26.78 -16.77
C ARG A 132 -11.48 26.10 -18.09
N ARG A 133 -12.29 26.70 -18.96
CA ARG A 133 -12.58 26.14 -20.29
C ARG A 133 -11.37 26.21 -21.23
N PHE A 134 -10.42 27.10 -20.93
CA PHE A 134 -9.25 27.39 -21.76
C PHE A 134 -7.92 26.93 -21.13
N LYS A 135 -7.96 26.11 -20.07
CA LYS A 135 -6.80 25.43 -19.47
C LYS A 135 -6.92 23.93 -19.69
#